data_AF-A0A7C4JTW6-F1
#
_entry.id   AF-A0A7C4JTW6-F1
#
_cell.length_a   1.000
_cell.length_b   1.000
_cell.length_c   1.000
_cell.angle_alpha   90.00
_cell.angle_beta   90.00
_cell.angle_gamma   90.00
#
_symmetry.space_group_name_H-M   'P 1'
#
loop_
_entity.id
_entity.type
_entity.pdbx_description
1 polymer ?
#
loop_
_entity_poly.entity_id
_entity_poly.type
_entity_poly.pdbx_seq_one_letter_code
_entity_poly.pdbx_strand_id
1 'polypeptide(L)'
;MMQFRHSLVSFWVCALVVLTVGIGYYPKWNKEWTEATLSWDVSGYYLYLPALFIYKDIKQVGFREEIHEKYRPSDAPNQAFKHRSGNYVMKYACGLAVQYLPFFGIAHALAPALGYPADGFSRPYQMAIGLGSLLVALLGLWLLRRNLLQYFGDRAVAITLLLLVLG
;
A
#
# COMPACT_ATOMS: atom_id res chain seq x y z
N MET A 1 -5.45 26.00 -27.95
CA MET A 1 -5.17 24.77 -27.20
C MET A 1 -3.98 25.05 -26.29
N MET A 2 -4.19 25.27 -24.98
CA MET A 2 -3.09 25.53 -24.04
C MET A 2 -2.17 24.31 -23.99
N GLN A 3 -0.91 24.48 -24.40
CA GLN A 3 0.08 23.40 -24.34
C GLN A 3 0.58 23.26 -22.90
N PHE A 4 -0.03 22.37 -22.12
CA PHE A 4 0.37 22.05 -20.75
C PHE A 4 1.64 21.16 -20.69
N ARG A 5 2.69 21.57 -21.39
CA ARG A 5 3.90 20.76 -21.62
C ARG A 5 4.76 20.65 -20.36
N HIS A 6 4.92 21.70 -19.55
CA HIS A 6 5.84 21.68 -18.42
C HIS A 6 5.31 20.78 -17.30
N SER A 7 4.02 20.90 -16.96
CA SER A 7 3.42 20.05 -15.94
C SER A 7 3.36 18.58 -16.35
N LEU A 8 3.20 18.29 -17.64
CA LEU A 8 3.20 16.92 -18.15
C LEU A 8 4.60 16.31 -18.11
N VAL A 9 5.62 17.05 -18.54
CA VAL A 9 7.02 16.62 -18.43
C VAL A 9 7.39 16.39 -16.96
N SER A 10 7.01 17.32 -16.07
CA SER A 10 7.25 17.20 -14.63
C SER A 10 6.57 15.98 -14.03
N PHE A 11 5.32 15.69 -14.43
CA PHE A 11 4.64 14.46 -14.02
C PHE A 11 5.45 13.21 -14.39
N TRP A 12 5.96 13.12 -15.62
CA TRP A 12 6.74 11.95 -16.05
C TRP A 12 8.10 11.86 -15.35
N VAL A 13 8.76 13.00 -15.09
CA VAL A 13 9.98 13.05 -14.27
C VAL A 13 9.69 12.54 -12.86
N CYS A 14 8.64 13.05 -12.22
CA CYS A 14 8.21 12.58 -10.90
C CYS A 14 7.86 11.08 -10.91
N ALA A 15 7.14 10.60 -11.93
CA ALA A 15 6.79 9.20 -12.06
C ALA A 15 8.04 8.32 -12.19
N LEU A 16 9.01 8.74 -13.00
CA LEU A 16 10.29 8.06 -13.13
C LEU A 16 11.04 8.01 -11.78
N VAL A 17 11.09 9.11 -11.04
CA VAL A 17 11.73 9.16 -9.71
C VAL A 17 11.02 8.20 -8.74
N VAL A 18 9.68 8.28 -8.63
CA VAL A 18 8.91 7.41 -7.74
C VAL A 18 9.11 5.92 -8.07
N LEU A 19 9.10 5.57 -9.36
CA LEU A 19 9.28 4.19 -9.80
C LEU A 19 10.72 3.70 -9.61
N THR A 20 11.73 4.51 -9.94
CA THR A 20 13.14 4.14 -9.76
C THR A 20 13.49 3.97 -8.29
N VAL A 21 12.98 4.84 -7.41
CA VAL A 21 13.17 4.70 -5.96
C VAL A 21 12.40 3.50 -5.43
N GLY A 22 11.11 3.37 -5.75
CA GLY A 22 10.23 2.35 -5.20
C GLY A 22 10.51 0.93 -5.70
N ILE A 23 10.99 0.77 -6.94
CA ILE A 23 11.28 -0.53 -7.55
C ILE A 23 12.78 -0.84 -7.53
N GLY A 24 13.62 0.14 -7.87
CA GLY A 24 15.06 -0.06 -8.05
C GLY A 24 15.86 0.09 -6.78
N TYR A 25 15.73 1.22 -6.09
CA TYR A 25 16.56 1.54 -4.92
C TYR A 25 16.11 0.82 -3.65
N TYR A 26 14.82 0.87 -3.33
CA TYR A 26 14.29 0.35 -2.07
C TYR A 26 12.97 -0.42 -2.24
N PRO A 27 12.99 -1.58 -2.93
CA PRO A 27 11.81 -2.43 -3.09
C PRO A 27 11.40 -3.06 -1.75
N LYS A 28 10.50 -2.41 -1.01
CA LYS A 28 10.02 -2.86 0.32
C LYS A 28 9.44 -4.27 0.31
N TRP A 29 8.91 -4.75 -0.81
CA TRP A 29 8.37 -6.11 -0.89
C TRP A 29 9.42 -7.21 -0.84
N ASN A 30 10.70 -6.87 -1.05
CA ASN A 30 11.83 -7.78 -0.87
C ASN A 30 12.51 -7.62 0.49
N LYS A 31 12.03 -6.72 1.33
CA LYS A 31 12.49 -6.54 2.71
C LYS A 31 11.65 -7.42 3.63
N GLU A 32 12.18 -7.65 4.82
CA GLU A 32 11.56 -8.48 5.84
C GLU A 32 11.29 -7.63 7.09
N TRP A 33 10.53 -8.20 8.03
CA TRP A 33 10.24 -7.59 9.34
C TRP A 33 9.57 -6.21 9.20
N THR A 34 10.05 -5.23 9.96
CA THR A 34 9.58 -3.85 10.05
C THR A 34 9.86 -3.01 8.80
N GLU A 35 10.65 -3.53 7.85
CA GLU A 35 10.96 -2.86 6.59
C GLU A 35 10.11 -3.37 5.41
N ALA A 36 9.38 -4.46 5.61
CA ALA A 36 8.51 -5.05 4.59
C ALA A 36 7.34 -4.12 4.21
N THR A 37 6.72 -4.35 3.05
CA THR A 37 5.55 -3.55 2.61
C THR A 37 4.41 -3.60 3.63
N LEU A 38 4.06 -4.80 4.11
CA LEU A 38 2.98 -5.05 5.07
C LEU A 38 3.50 -5.02 6.52
N SER A 39 4.20 -3.95 6.87
CA SER A 39 4.72 -3.69 8.23
C SER A 39 4.00 -2.50 8.87
N TRP A 40 4.18 -2.34 10.18
CA TRP A 40 3.66 -1.23 10.98
C TRP A 40 2.17 -0.93 10.71
N ASP A 41 1.83 0.33 10.50
CA ASP A 41 0.48 0.78 10.25
C ASP A 41 -0.15 0.06 9.04
N VAL A 42 0.63 -0.18 7.97
CA VAL A 42 0.14 -0.87 6.77
C VAL A 42 -0.41 -2.24 7.13
N SER A 43 0.28 -2.99 8.00
CA SER A 43 -0.20 -4.30 8.47
C SER A 43 -1.56 -4.22 9.15
N GLY A 44 -1.82 -3.16 9.91
CA GLY A 44 -3.07 -2.96 10.62
C GLY A 44 -4.21 -2.49 9.72
N TYR A 45 -3.95 -1.56 8.80
CA TYR A 45 -4.91 -1.18 7.76
C TYR A 45 -5.29 -2.36 6.85
N TYR A 46 -4.33 -3.25 6.58
CA TYR A 46 -4.48 -4.39 5.68
C TYR A 46 -5.19 -5.58 6.32
N LEU A 47 -5.10 -5.76 7.65
CA LEU A 47 -5.52 -6.96 8.39
C LEU A 47 -6.97 -7.42 8.13
N TYR A 48 -7.86 -6.49 7.77
CA TYR A 48 -9.22 -6.78 7.36
C TYR A 48 -9.30 -7.81 6.22
N LEU A 49 -8.39 -7.73 5.24
CA LEU A 49 -8.41 -8.59 4.06
C LEU A 49 -8.15 -10.07 4.39
N PRO A 50 -7.02 -10.46 5.02
CA PRO A 50 -6.82 -11.84 5.42
C PRO A 50 -7.90 -12.32 6.41
N ALA A 51 -8.34 -11.46 7.35
CA ALA A 51 -9.38 -11.83 8.29
C ALA A 51 -10.72 -12.19 7.62
N LEU A 52 -11.12 -11.45 6.58
CA LEU A 52 -12.38 -11.66 5.85
C LEU A 52 -12.28 -12.76 4.79
N PHE A 53 -11.18 -12.81 4.04
CA PHE A 53 -11.11 -13.63 2.83
C PHE A 53 -10.41 -14.97 3.06
N ILE A 54 -9.41 -15.03 3.95
CA ILE A 54 -8.59 -16.22 4.18
C ILE A 54 -9.06 -16.94 5.45
N TYR A 55 -8.95 -16.28 6.60
CA TYR A 55 -9.14 -16.92 7.90
C TYR A 55 -10.60 -16.94 8.36
N LYS A 56 -11.47 -16.14 7.75
CA LYS A 56 -12.91 -16.01 8.11
C LYS A 56 -13.12 -15.66 9.60
N ASP A 57 -12.17 -14.93 10.19
CA ASP A 57 -12.14 -14.58 11.61
C ASP A 57 -11.88 -13.08 11.80
N ILE A 58 -12.88 -12.25 11.50
CA ILE A 58 -12.82 -10.80 11.71
C ILE A 58 -13.05 -10.40 13.19
N LYS A 59 -13.64 -11.29 14.00
CA LYS A 59 -14.02 -10.97 15.39
C LYS A 59 -12.91 -11.25 16.38
N GLN A 60 -12.22 -12.38 16.25
CA GLN A 60 -11.17 -12.78 17.18
C GLN A 60 -9.78 -12.47 16.61
N VAL A 61 -9.62 -12.58 15.29
CA VAL A 61 -8.37 -12.32 14.58
C VAL A 61 -7.23 -13.17 15.15
N GLY A 62 -7.52 -14.43 15.50
CA GLY A 62 -6.61 -15.33 16.22
C GLY A 62 -5.35 -15.68 15.42
N PHE A 63 -5.46 -15.70 14.09
CA PHE A 63 -4.34 -15.94 13.17
C PHE A 63 -3.21 -14.90 13.27
N ARG A 64 -3.46 -13.73 13.88
CA ARG A 64 -2.47 -12.64 13.93
C ARG A 64 -1.18 -13.02 14.65
N GLU A 65 -1.25 -13.93 15.63
CA GLU A 65 -0.07 -14.36 16.41
C GLU A 65 0.87 -15.18 15.55
N GLU A 66 0.35 -16.16 14.81
CA GLU A 66 1.13 -16.95 13.84
C GLU A 66 1.72 -16.06 12.74
N ILE A 67 0.93 -15.12 12.20
CA ILE A 67 1.43 -14.14 11.22
C ILE A 67 2.54 -13.27 11.82
N HIS A 68 2.39 -12.84 13.06
CA HIS A 68 3.38 -12.02 13.75
C HIS A 68 4.69 -12.79 13.98
N GLU A 69 4.62 -14.03 14.43
CA GLU A 69 5.80 -14.88 14.61
C GLU A 69 6.56 -15.12 13.30
N LYS A 70 5.81 -15.37 12.22
CA LYS A 70 6.35 -15.73 10.90
C LYS A 70 6.91 -14.54 10.12
N TYR A 71 6.21 -13.40 10.12
CA TYR A 71 6.55 -12.26 9.27
C TYR A 71 7.04 -11.02 10.03
N ARG A 72 6.81 -10.97 11.34
CA ARG A 72 7.23 -9.89 12.25
C ARG A 72 6.96 -8.49 11.69
N PRO A 73 5.71 -8.19 11.31
CA PRO A 73 5.35 -6.91 10.68
C PRO A 73 5.51 -5.72 11.64
N SER A 74 5.65 -5.95 12.94
CA SER A 74 5.80 -4.95 14.01
C SER A 74 6.48 -5.59 15.22
N ASP A 75 6.85 -4.80 16.22
CA ASP A 75 7.47 -5.33 17.46
C ASP A 75 6.54 -6.23 18.28
N ALA A 76 5.22 -6.01 18.18
CA ALA A 76 4.19 -6.80 18.86
C ALA A 76 2.91 -6.87 17.99
N PRO A 77 2.03 -7.88 18.18
CA PRO A 77 0.77 -8.02 17.43
C PRO A 77 -0.31 -7.04 17.89
N ASN A 78 -0.02 -5.74 17.81
CA ASN A 78 -0.81 -4.62 18.32
C ASN A 78 -1.77 -4.02 17.27
N GLN A 79 -2.08 -4.75 16.21
CA GLN A 79 -2.99 -4.34 15.14
C GLN A 79 -4.47 -4.41 15.54
N ALA A 80 -4.80 -5.12 16.63
CA ALA A 80 -6.16 -5.22 17.17
C ALA A 80 -6.16 -5.28 18.70
N PHE A 81 -7.18 -4.68 19.32
CA PHE A 81 -7.32 -4.60 20.78
C PHE A 81 -8.58 -5.28 21.26
N LYS A 82 -8.50 -5.91 22.43
CA LYS A 82 -9.63 -6.59 23.04
C LYS A 82 -10.65 -5.55 23.51
N HIS A 83 -11.90 -5.72 23.08
CA HIS A 83 -13.04 -4.90 23.47
C HIS A 83 -13.81 -5.55 24.62
N ARG A 84 -14.58 -4.76 25.37
CA ARG A 84 -15.42 -5.23 26.50
C ARG A 84 -16.40 -6.35 26.13
N SER A 85 -16.75 -6.50 24.85
CA SER A 85 -17.61 -7.57 24.36
C SER A 85 -16.90 -8.93 24.23
N GLY A 86 -15.61 -9.02 24.53
CA GLY A 86 -14.79 -10.22 24.33
C GLY A 86 -14.30 -10.44 22.90
N ASN A 87 -14.66 -9.58 21.94
CA ASN A 87 -14.12 -9.57 20.58
C ASN A 87 -12.95 -8.59 20.48
N TYR A 88 -12.21 -8.66 19.38
CA TYR A 88 -11.18 -7.69 19.02
C TYR A 88 -11.73 -6.61 18.10
N VAL A 89 -11.16 -5.42 18.23
CA VAL A 89 -11.38 -4.28 17.34
C VAL A 89 -10.05 -3.94 16.69
N MET A 90 -10.01 -3.92 15.36
CA MET A 90 -8.82 -3.52 14.62
C MET A 90 -8.51 -2.04 14.88
N LYS A 91 -7.23 -1.74 15.07
CA LYS A 91 -6.72 -0.42 15.46
C LYS A 91 -7.01 0.66 14.41
N TYR A 92 -6.97 0.29 13.13
CA TYR A 92 -7.10 1.21 12.01
C TYR A 92 -8.43 1.01 11.28
N ALA A 93 -8.94 2.05 10.63
CA ALA A 93 -10.15 1.93 9.80
C ALA A 93 -9.90 1.13 8.52
N CYS A 94 -10.95 0.49 7.99
CA CYS A 94 -10.86 -0.40 6.82
C CYS A 94 -10.70 0.30 5.46
N GLY A 95 -10.66 1.64 5.40
CA GLY A 95 -10.65 2.38 4.13
C GLY A 95 -9.50 1.97 3.20
N LEU A 96 -8.28 1.81 3.75
CA LEU A 96 -7.14 1.35 2.97
C LEU A 96 -7.24 -0.13 2.57
N ALA A 97 -7.90 -0.98 3.38
CA ALA A 97 -8.17 -2.37 2.99
C ALA A 97 -8.99 -2.44 1.69
N VAL A 98 -9.97 -1.55 1.51
CA VAL A 98 -10.77 -1.48 0.28
C VAL A 98 -9.90 -1.13 -0.93
N GLN A 99 -8.98 -0.18 -0.76
CA GLN A 99 -8.02 0.19 -1.81
C GLN A 99 -7.05 -0.97 -2.14
N TYR A 100 -6.65 -1.76 -1.15
CA TYR A 100 -5.76 -2.91 -1.31
C TYR A 100 -6.45 -4.14 -1.91
N LEU A 101 -7.77 -4.24 -1.82
CA LEU A 101 -8.56 -5.41 -2.22
C LEU A 101 -8.24 -5.97 -3.63
N PRO A 102 -8.18 -5.18 -4.72
CA PRO A 102 -7.88 -5.75 -6.05
C PRO A 102 -6.48 -6.38 -6.11
N PHE A 103 -5.49 -5.73 -5.49
CA PHE A 103 -4.10 -6.21 -5.48
C PHE A 103 -3.94 -7.44 -4.57
N PHE A 104 -4.65 -7.47 -3.45
CA PHE A 104 -4.78 -8.64 -2.60
C PHE A 104 -5.36 -9.83 -3.35
N GLY A 105 -6.43 -9.64 -4.12
CA GLY A 105 -7.05 -10.69 -4.92
C GLY A 105 -6.08 -11.29 -5.94
N ILE A 106 -5.30 -10.44 -6.63
CA ILE A 106 -4.25 -10.87 -7.56
C ILE A 106 -3.19 -11.69 -6.83
N ALA A 107 -2.67 -11.19 -5.70
CA ALA A 107 -1.68 -11.91 -4.90
C ALA A 107 -2.19 -13.25 -4.40
N HIS A 108 -3.43 -13.29 -3.91
CA HIS A 108 -4.06 -14.50 -3.38
C HIS A 108 -4.24 -15.57 -4.45
N ALA A 109 -4.66 -15.17 -5.66
CA ALA A 109 -4.79 -16.09 -6.80
C ALA A 109 -3.43 -16.63 -7.27
N LEU A 110 -2.39 -15.80 -7.26
CA LEU A 110 -1.06 -16.17 -7.78
C LEU A 110 -0.20 -16.93 -6.76
N ALA A 111 -0.41 -16.72 -5.45
CA ALA A 111 0.48 -17.28 -4.43
C ALA A 111 0.65 -18.81 -4.53
N PRO A 112 -0.41 -19.63 -4.63
CA PRO A 112 -0.26 -21.09 -4.76
C PRO A 112 0.48 -21.49 -6.04
N ALA A 113 0.16 -20.85 -7.17
CA ALA A 113 0.77 -21.16 -8.47
C ALA A 113 2.27 -20.83 -8.50
N LEU A 114 2.70 -19.86 -7.69
CA LEU A 114 4.10 -19.46 -7.53
C LEU A 114 4.81 -20.22 -6.39
N GLY A 115 4.15 -21.18 -5.74
CA GLY A 115 4.71 -21.96 -4.63
C GLY A 115 4.79 -21.22 -3.29
N TYR A 116 4.07 -20.12 -3.12
CA TYR A 116 4.03 -19.34 -1.88
C TYR A 116 2.77 -19.66 -1.04
N PRO A 117 2.85 -19.55 0.30
CA PRO A 117 1.68 -19.67 1.16
C PRO A 117 0.61 -18.62 0.82
N ALA A 118 -0.64 -19.05 0.72
CA ALA A 118 -1.79 -18.15 0.53
C ALA A 118 -2.31 -17.60 1.86
N ASP A 119 -1.42 -17.05 2.69
CA ASP A 119 -1.68 -16.66 4.09
C ASP A 119 -1.95 -15.15 4.30
N GLY A 120 -1.89 -14.38 3.22
CA GLY A 120 -2.10 -12.93 3.24
C GLY A 120 -0.83 -12.11 3.47
N PHE A 121 0.32 -12.72 3.78
CA PHE A 121 1.53 -11.95 4.12
C PHE A 121 2.79 -12.39 3.37
N SER A 122 2.73 -13.53 2.67
CA SER A 122 3.81 -14.02 1.82
C SER A 122 4.19 -13.04 0.69
N ARG A 123 5.34 -13.29 0.05
CA ARG A 123 5.94 -12.36 -0.94
C ARG A 123 4.98 -11.86 -2.03
N PRO A 124 4.09 -12.67 -2.63
CA PRO A 124 3.12 -12.17 -3.61
C PRO A 124 2.24 -11.03 -3.07
N TYR A 125 1.83 -11.09 -1.79
CA TYR A 125 1.05 -10.02 -1.16
C TYR A 125 1.88 -8.76 -0.95
N GLN A 126 3.10 -8.91 -0.42
CA GLN A 126 4.04 -7.81 -0.22
C GLN A 126 4.27 -7.04 -1.53
N MET A 127 4.48 -7.78 -2.63
CA MET A 127 4.76 -7.23 -3.95
C MET A 127 3.51 -6.60 -4.56
N ALA A 128 2.37 -7.29 -4.59
CA ALA A 128 1.16 -6.75 -5.20
C ALA A 128 0.64 -5.50 -4.47
N ILE A 129 0.66 -5.49 -3.13
CA ILE A 129 0.28 -4.31 -2.34
C ILE A 129 1.29 -3.17 -2.55
N GLY A 130 2.59 -3.47 -2.63
CA GLY A 130 3.64 -2.47 -2.86
C GLY A 130 3.49 -1.81 -4.23
N LEU A 131 3.37 -2.60 -5.29
CA LEU A 131 3.16 -2.12 -6.66
C LEU A 131 1.82 -1.41 -6.81
N GLY A 132 0.75 -1.91 -6.19
CA GLY A 132 -0.55 -1.26 -6.17
C GLY A 132 -0.52 0.10 -5.49
N SER A 133 0.27 0.24 -4.42
CA SER A 133 0.46 1.52 -3.73
C SER A 133 1.21 2.53 -4.62
N LEU A 134 2.22 2.09 -5.38
CA LEU A 134 2.89 2.95 -6.37
C LEU A 134 1.93 3.39 -7.47
N LEU A 135 1.08 2.48 -7.98
CA LEU A 135 0.05 2.82 -8.98
C LEU A 135 -0.89 3.91 -8.45
N VAL A 136 -1.38 3.76 -7.21
CA VAL A 136 -2.30 4.74 -6.61
C VAL A 136 -1.59 6.08 -6.36
N ALA A 137 -0.31 6.07 -5.97
CA ALA A 137 0.48 7.30 -5.83
C ALA A 137 0.61 8.06 -7.16
N LEU A 138 0.90 7.36 -8.26
CA LEU A 138 0.97 7.97 -9.60
C LEU A 138 -0.40 8.48 -10.07
N LEU A 139 -1.48 7.74 -9.80
CA LEU A 139 -2.83 8.20 -10.09
C LEU A 139 -3.18 9.46 -9.28
N GLY A 140 -2.84 9.49 -7.99
CA GLY A 140 -3.01 10.66 -7.12
C GLY A 140 -2.25 11.87 -7.65
N LEU A 141 -1.00 11.69 -8.07
CA LEU A 141 -0.18 12.75 -8.66
C LEU A 141 -0.77 13.28 -9.97
N TRP A 142 -1.30 12.39 -10.82
CA TRP A 142 -1.99 12.76 -12.06
C TRP A 142 -3.27 13.56 -11.79
N LEU A 143 -4.10 13.12 -10.84
CA LEU A 143 -5.33 13.81 -10.44
C LEU A 143 -5.02 15.17 -9.82
N LEU A 144 -3.98 15.26 -8.98
CA LEU A 144 -3.48 16.51 -8.41
C LEU A 144 -3.08 17.49 -9.51
N ARG A 145 -2.26 17.06 -10.48
CA ARG A 145 -1.90 17.86 -11.65
C ARG A 145 -3.14 18.40 -12.34
N ARG A 146 -4.12 17.52 -12.61
CA ARG A 146 -5.33 17.88 -13.33
C ARG A 146 -6.20 18.86 -12.57
N ASN A 147 -6.28 18.74 -11.24
CA ASN A 147 -7.00 19.68 -10.39
C ASN A 147 -6.29 21.04 -10.31
N LEU A 148 -4.97 21.07 -10.10
CA LEU A 148 -4.22 22.32 -10.01
C LEU A 148 -4.26 23.13 -11.32
N LEU A 149 -4.26 22.47 -12.47
CA LEU A 149 -4.39 23.15 -13.78
C LEU A 149 -5.75 23.85 -13.99
N GLN A 150 -6.75 23.60 -13.14
CA GLN A 150 -8.01 24.36 -13.16
C GLN A 150 -7.87 25.75 -12.53
N TYR A 151 -6.84 25.96 -11.70
CA TYR A 151 -6.68 27.17 -10.89
C TYR A 151 -5.35 27.91 -11.13
N PHE A 152 -4.31 27.19 -11.59
CA PHE A 152 -2.95 27.72 -11.70
C PHE A 152 -2.34 27.50 -13.08
N GLY A 153 -1.33 28.32 -13.41
CA GLY A 153 -0.58 28.21 -14.66
C GLY A 153 0.31 26.96 -14.73
N ASP A 154 0.56 26.46 -15.94
CA ASP A 154 1.32 25.23 -16.22
C ASP A 154 2.69 25.15 -15.51
N ARG A 155 3.43 26.26 -15.46
CA ARG A 155 4.74 26.34 -14.80
C ARG A 155 4.64 26.24 -13.29
N ALA A 156 3.63 26.89 -12.68
CA ALA A 156 3.42 26.80 -11.24
C ALA A 156 3.09 25.36 -10.85
N VAL A 157 2.17 24.71 -11.57
CA VAL A 157 1.84 23.30 -11.36
C VAL A 157 3.06 22.39 -11.56
N ALA A 158 3.85 22.61 -12.60
CA ALA A 158 5.08 21.86 -12.86
C ALA A 158 6.05 21.90 -11.66
N ILE A 159 6.34 23.10 -11.15
CA ILE A 159 7.21 23.30 -10.00
C ILE A 159 6.61 22.66 -8.75
N THR A 160 5.30 22.83 -8.51
CA THR A 160 4.62 22.19 -7.37
C THR A 160 4.76 20.66 -7.40
N LEU A 161 4.60 20.02 -8.56
CA LEU A 161 4.74 18.56 -8.67
C LEU A 161 6.17 18.10 -8.37
N LEU A 162 7.17 18.83 -8.86
CA LEU A 162 8.58 18.51 -8.61
C LEU A 162 8.92 18.67 -7.13
N LEU A 163 8.55 19.79 -6.51
CA LEU A 163 8.79 20.03 -5.08
C LEU A 163 8.07 19.00 -4.21
N LEU A 164 6.81 18.66 -4.52
CA LEU A 164 6.06 17.67 -3.75
C LEU A 164 6.75 16.30 -3.72
N VAL A 165 7.35 15.88 -4.83
CA VAL A 165 7.94 14.54 -4.97
C VAL A 165 9.39 14.50 -4.50
N LEU A 166 10.14 15.59 -4.67
CA LEU A 166 11.57 15.64 -4.32
C LEU A 166 11.84 16.11 -2.88
N GLY A 167 10.88 16.84 -2.25
CA GLY A 167 11.05 17.46 -0.94
C GLY A 167 11.57 18.88 -1.05
#